data_AF-A0A7X9S5N1-F1
#
_entry.id   AF-A0A7X9S5N1-F1
#
_cell.length_a   1.000
_cell.length_b   1.000
_cell.length_c   1.000
_cell.angle_alpha   90.00
_cell.angle_beta   90.00
_cell.angle_gamma   90.00
#
_symmetry.space_group_name_H-M   'P 1'
#
loop_
_entity.id
_entity.type
_entity.pdbx_description
1 polymer ?
#
loop_
_entity_poly.entity_id
_entity_poly.type
_entity_poly.pdbx_seq_one_letter_code
_entity_poly.pdbx_strand_id
1 'polypeptide(L)'
;MKENYNSFTYWENVIDENSTIRGHIFMQKPPTDKCLYYHTLIFSKNNGINNMWGYFPNIRSLIGYIRYSFLQEAFYKWINGRDKLITKIPRISVEKIIEDGEKSKAITKEVALDMKKEYKFLDKLWDISADKAEIELRKFVREFNKKWMGDNKEFLYIKLFKTPEELGDFVVSSALLTNTQEELENRIGMKLETWKNVCQNALSNSTKGEVFRDTLLKRLSEVI
;
A
#
# COMPACT_ATOMS: atom_id res chain seq x y z
N MET A 1 4.83 -19.25 15.58
CA MET A 1 5.69 -18.06 15.82
C MET A 1 4.76 -16.87 15.96
N LYS A 2 4.79 -16.10 17.07
CA LYS A 2 4.07 -14.81 17.12
C LYS A 2 4.83 -13.88 16.16
N GLU A 3 4.25 -13.58 15.01
CA GLU A 3 4.86 -12.70 14.02
C GLU A 3 5.04 -11.31 14.64
N ASN A 4 6.29 -10.88 14.83
CA ASN A 4 6.61 -9.57 15.40
C ASN A 4 6.61 -8.53 14.29
N TYR A 5 5.42 -8.06 13.90
CA TYR A 5 5.24 -7.04 12.87
C TYR A 5 5.86 -5.67 13.25
N ASN A 6 6.23 -5.44 14.51
CA ASN A 6 6.88 -4.22 14.99
C ASN A 6 8.42 -4.35 14.96
N SER A 7 8.98 -4.77 13.83
CA SER A 7 10.41 -5.01 13.69
C SER A 7 10.86 -4.73 12.26
N PHE A 8 11.83 -3.84 12.09
CA PHE A 8 12.43 -3.57 10.78
C PHE A 8 13.06 -4.83 10.18
N THR A 9 13.78 -5.62 11.00
CA THR A 9 14.41 -6.88 10.57
C THR A 9 13.39 -7.90 10.10
N TYR A 10 12.23 -7.98 10.74
CA TYR A 10 11.15 -8.86 10.27
C TYR A 10 10.75 -8.49 8.84
N TRP A 11 10.47 -7.21 8.59
CA TRP A 11 10.04 -6.77 7.25
C TRP A 11 11.14 -6.90 6.20
N GLU A 12 12.40 -6.62 6.53
CA GLU A 12 13.52 -6.82 5.61
C GLU A 12 13.66 -8.30 5.20
N ASN A 13 13.62 -9.23 6.17
CA ASN A 13 13.69 -10.66 5.88
C ASN A 13 12.50 -11.13 5.05
N VAL A 14 11.30 -10.67 5.39
CA VAL A 14 10.07 -11.08 4.71
C VAL A 14 10.03 -10.53 3.27
N ILE A 15 10.53 -9.31 3.03
CA ILE A 15 10.70 -8.74 1.69
C ILE A 15 11.74 -9.55 0.89
N ASP A 16 12.83 -9.96 1.53
CA ASP A 16 13.91 -10.71 0.89
C ASP A 16 13.51 -12.13 0.49
N GLU A 17 12.82 -12.84 1.39
CA GLU A 17 12.45 -14.24 1.21
C GLU A 17 11.35 -14.43 0.17
N ASN A 18 10.42 -13.48 0.07
CA ASN A 18 9.21 -13.71 -0.69
C ASN A 18 9.34 -13.43 -2.19
N SER A 19 10.41 -12.75 -2.67
CA SER A 19 10.65 -12.36 -4.09
C SER A 19 9.46 -11.70 -4.82
N THR A 20 8.39 -11.44 -4.10
CA THR A 20 7.10 -10.95 -4.55
C THR A 20 6.99 -9.49 -4.19
N ILE A 21 6.03 -8.84 -4.83
CA ILE A 21 5.73 -7.44 -4.61
C ILE A 21 5.45 -7.20 -3.12
N ARG A 22 6.13 -6.19 -2.52
CA ARG A 22 6.15 -5.92 -1.08
C ARG A 22 4.76 -5.80 -0.41
N GLY A 23 3.71 -5.50 -1.18
CA GLY A 23 2.34 -5.41 -0.69
C GLY A 23 1.57 -6.74 -0.58
N HIS A 24 2.06 -7.80 -1.21
CA HIS A 24 1.32 -9.08 -1.32
C HIS A 24 1.78 -10.13 -0.30
N ILE A 25 2.65 -9.73 0.62
CA ILE A 25 3.35 -10.59 1.61
C ILE A 25 2.40 -11.41 2.49
N PHE A 26 1.13 -11.05 2.63
CA PHE A 26 0.16 -11.84 3.43
C PHE A 26 -1.01 -12.39 2.62
N MET A 27 -0.88 -12.41 1.30
CA MET A 27 -1.92 -12.89 0.39
C MET A 27 -1.64 -14.32 -0.08
N GLN A 28 -1.09 -15.19 0.80
CA GLN A 28 -0.94 -16.62 0.49
C GLN A 28 -2.27 -17.40 0.62
N LYS A 29 -3.25 -16.82 1.31
CA LYS A 29 -4.56 -17.42 1.57
C LYS A 29 -5.67 -16.44 1.19
N PRO A 30 -6.89 -16.91 0.86
CA PRO A 30 -8.04 -16.06 0.62
C PRO A 30 -8.32 -15.11 1.79
N PRO A 31 -9.01 -13.99 1.54
CA PRO A 31 -9.35 -13.06 2.59
C PRO A 31 -10.33 -13.66 3.60
N THR A 32 -10.32 -13.10 4.82
CA THR A 32 -11.25 -13.44 5.90
C THR A 32 -11.95 -12.17 6.39
N ASP A 33 -12.96 -12.32 7.24
CA ASP A 33 -13.68 -11.23 7.90
C ASP A 33 -12.80 -10.31 8.76
N LYS A 34 -11.61 -10.78 9.15
CA LYS A 34 -10.61 -10.01 9.90
C LYS A 34 -9.68 -9.18 9.01
N CYS A 35 -9.71 -9.42 7.71
CA CYS A 35 -8.78 -8.76 6.79
C CYS A 35 -9.11 -7.27 6.64
N LEU A 36 -8.07 -6.45 6.54
CA LEU A 36 -8.18 -5.06 6.13
C LEU A 36 -7.63 -4.91 4.72
N TYR A 37 -8.38 -4.21 3.88
CA TYR A 37 -8.08 -4.03 2.47
C TYR A 37 -7.46 -2.67 2.25
N TYR A 38 -6.56 -2.58 1.29
CA TYR A 38 -5.86 -1.34 1.01
C TYR A 38 -5.53 -1.17 -0.47
N HIS A 39 -5.29 0.08 -0.82
CA HIS A 39 -4.73 0.51 -2.09
C HIS A 39 -3.65 1.54 -1.81
N THR A 40 -2.47 1.41 -2.43
CA THR A 40 -1.43 2.43 -2.36
C THR A 40 -0.94 2.82 -3.74
N LEU A 41 -0.60 4.11 -3.91
CA LEU A 41 0.09 4.62 -5.09
C LEU A 41 1.37 5.34 -4.67
N ILE A 42 2.44 5.09 -5.40
CA ILE A 42 3.67 5.89 -5.38
C ILE A 42 3.96 6.29 -6.81
N PHE A 43 3.83 7.58 -7.10
CA PHE A 43 4.16 8.12 -8.42
C PHE A 43 5.40 9.00 -8.33
N SER A 44 6.30 8.85 -9.30
CA SER A 44 7.27 9.90 -9.63
C SER A 44 7.56 9.89 -11.12
N LYS A 45 7.81 11.05 -11.70
CA LYS A 45 7.94 11.26 -13.14
C LYS A 45 8.89 10.28 -13.83
N ASN A 46 10.03 9.96 -13.20
CA ASN A 46 11.04 9.07 -13.80
C ASN A 46 10.86 7.60 -13.44
N ASN A 47 9.92 7.25 -12.56
CA ASN A 47 9.70 5.87 -12.10
C ASN A 47 8.28 5.37 -12.34
N GLY A 48 7.46 6.16 -13.05
CA GLY A 48 6.06 5.87 -13.29
C GLY A 48 5.26 5.65 -12.00
N ILE A 49 4.30 4.73 -12.06
CA ILE A 49 3.33 4.48 -10.99
C ILE A 49 3.57 3.09 -10.42
N ASN A 50 3.86 3.03 -9.12
CA ASN A 50 3.71 1.80 -8.34
C ASN A 50 2.29 1.78 -7.77
N ASN A 51 1.47 0.84 -8.26
CA ASN A 51 0.08 0.65 -7.90
C ASN A 51 -0.13 -0.68 -7.18
N MET A 52 -0.56 -0.63 -5.91
CA MET A 52 -0.71 -1.82 -5.07
C MET A 52 -2.12 -2.01 -4.59
N TRP A 53 -2.69 -3.19 -4.81
CA TRP A 53 -3.96 -3.61 -4.24
C TRP A 53 -3.76 -4.85 -3.38
N GLY A 54 -4.36 -4.88 -2.21
CA GLY A 54 -4.23 -6.07 -1.38
C GLY A 54 -5.02 -6.03 -0.09
N TYR A 55 -4.72 -7.01 0.76
CA TYR A 55 -5.26 -7.09 2.10
C TYR A 55 -4.26 -7.67 3.08
N PHE A 56 -4.44 -7.31 4.35
CA PHE A 56 -3.66 -7.77 5.48
C PHE A 56 -4.55 -8.51 6.48
N PRO A 57 -4.05 -9.57 7.16
CA PRO A 57 -4.85 -10.42 8.04
C PRO A 57 -5.32 -9.72 9.32
N ASN A 58 -4.71 -8.60 9.70
CA ASN A 58 -5.09 -7.79 10.86
C ASN A 58 -4.45 -6.40 10.82
N ILE A 59 -4.94 -5.50 11.68
CA ILE A 59 -4.47 -4.11 11.75
C ILE A 59 -2.97 -3.98 12.08
N ARG A 60 -2.39 -4.90 12.86
CA ARG A 60 -0.97 -4.85 13.24
C ARG A 60 -0.07 -5.11 12.05
N SER A 61 -0.41 -6.12 11.24
CA SER A 61 0.33 -6.41 10.00
C SER A 61 0.24 -5.24 9.00
N LEU A 62 -0.93 -4.60 8.86
CA LEU A 62 -1.08 -3.40 8.02
C LEU A 62 -0.23 -2.22 8.53
N ILE A 63 -0.25 -1.92 9.83
CA ILE A 63 0.58 -0.86 10.43
C ILE A 63 2.07 -1.15 10.18
N GLY A 64 2.50 -2.39 10.38
CA GLY A 64 3.87 -2.82 10.11
C GLY A 64 4.25 -2.60 8.64
N TYR A 65 3.39 -3.00 7.70
CA TYR A 65 3.63 -2.79 6.28
C TYR A 65 3.76 -1.31 5.94
N ILE A 66 2.82 -0.49 6.40
CA ILE A 66 2.84 0.95 6.12
C ILE A 66 4.15 1.54 6.66
N ARG A 67 4.50 1.25 7.91
CA ARG A 67 5.66 1.82 8.58
C ARG A 67 7.00 1.37 7.99
N TYR A 68 7.18 0.08 7.79
CA TYR A 68 8.50 -0.49 7.50
C TYR A 68 8.74 -0.77 6.03
N SER A 69 7.69 -0.97 5.24
CA SER A 69 7.80 -1.29 3.82
C SER A 69 7.34 -0.13 2.94
N PHE A 70 6.10 0.32 3.09
CA PHE A 70 5.53 1.37 2.24
C PHE A 70 6.26 2.70 2.43
N LEU A 71 6.38 3.22 3.67
CA LEU A 71 7.04 4.51 3.91
C LEU A 71 8.53 4.50 3.51
N GLN A 72 9.20 3.35 3.64
CA GLN A 72 10.59 3.19 3.18
C GLN A 72 10.70 3.43 1.68
N GLU A 73 9.88 2.73 0.88
CA GLU A 73 9.86 2.90 -0.57
C GLU A 73 9.35 4.29 -0.98
N ALA A 74 8.23 4.72 -0.40
CA ALA A 74 7.55 5.96 -0.73
C ALA A 74 8.43 7.18 -0.48
N PHE A 75 9.06 7.29 0.70
CA PHE A 75 9.94 8.42 1.00
C PHE A 75 11.24 8.36 0.22
N TYR A 76 11.80 7.17 -0.02
CA TYR A 76 12.99 7.07 -0.86
C TYR A 76 12.72 7.54 -2.29
N LYS A 77 11.58 7.14 -2.87
CA LYS A 77 11.14 7.58 -4.21
C LYS A 77 10.77 9.06 -4.23
N TRP A 78 10.14 9.59 -3.20
CA TRP A 78 9.88 11.03 -3.07
C TRP A 78 11.18 11.85 -3.08
N ILE A 79 12.19 11.42 -2.32
CA ILE A 79 13.45 12.16 -2.19
C ILE A 79 14.30 12.07 -3.47
N ASN A 80 14.35 10.90 -4.12
CA ASN A 80 15.33 10.63 -5.19
C ASN A 80 14.70 10.44 -6.58
N GLY A 81 13.40 10.17 -6.66
CA GLY A 81 12.71 9.74 -7.88
C GLY A 81 12.36 10.86 -8.86
N ARG A 82 12.44 12.13 -8.41
CA ARG A 82 12.27 13.30 -9.28
C ARG A 82 13.36 13.43 -10.34
N ASP A 83 14.58 13.05 -9.99
CA ASP A 83 15.78 13.27 -10.82
C ASP A 83 16.40 11.97 -11.34
N LYS A 84 16.03 10.83 -10.75
CA LYS A 84 16.66 9.54 -11.05
C LYS A 84 15.65 8.41 -11.22
N LEU A 85 15.97 7.50 -12.13
CA LEU A 85 15.34 6.19 -12.18
C LEU A 85 15.88 5.34 -11.02
N ILE A 86 14.97 4.86 -10.18
CA ILE A 86 15.23 4.04 -9.01
C ILE A 86 14.97 2.59 -9.37
N THR A 87 16.05 1.84 -9.53
CA THR A 87 15.99 0.41 -9.85
C THR A 87 15.93 -0.48 -8.62
N LYS A 88 16.29 0.03 -7.44
CA LYS A 88 16.29 -0.70 -6.17
C LYS A 88 16.07 0.23 -4.98
N ILE A 89 15.25 -0.21 -4.03
CA ILE A 89 15.06 0.45 -2.73
C ILE A 89 16.16 -0.04 -1.78
N PRO A 90 16.91 0.87 -1.12
CA PRO A 90 17.98 0.49 -0.22
C PRO A 90 17.43 -0.11 1.09
N ARG A 91 18.23 -1.02 1.66
CA ARG A 91 17.96 -1.73 2.92
C ARG A 91 18.35 -0.91 4.14
N ILE A 92 17.69 0.24 4.30
CA ILE A 92 17.95 1.18 5.39
C ILE A 92 16.62 1.64 6.00
N SER A 93 16.67 2.08 7.26
CA SER A 93 15.46 2.55 7.94
C SER A 93 14.89 3.81 7.29
N VAL A 94 13.58 4.03 7.49
CA VAL A 94 12.90 5.27 7.08
C VAL A 94 13.60 6.51 7.67
N GLU A 95 14.04 6.43 8.93
CA GLU A 95 14.76 7.52 9.58
C GLU A 95 16.07 7.84 8.86
N LYS A 96 16.83 6.81 8.46
CA LYS A 96 18.08 6.98 7.72
C LYS A 96 17.85 7.59 6.34
N ILE A 97 16.79 7.17 5.64
CA ILE A 97 16.37 7.77 4.36
C ILE A 97 16.10 9.27 4.52
N ILE A 98 15.36 9.65 5.57
CA ILE A 98 15.04 11.05 5.84
C ILE A 98 16.30 11.85 6.18
N GLU A 99 17.17 11.32 7.03
CA GLU A 99 18.43 11.97 7.39
C GLU A 99 19.35 12.20 6.19
N ASP A 100 19.47 11.20 5.31
CA ASP A 100 20.33 11.30 4.13
C ASP A 100 19.74 12.29 3.11
N GLY A 101 18.42 12.33 2.95
CA GLY A 101 17.72 13.33 2.15
C GLY A 101 17.90 14.76 2.68
N GLU A 102 17.83 14.95 3.99
CA GLU A 102 18.06 16.25 4.64
C GLU A 102 19.53 16.70 4.51
N LYS A 103 20.49 15.79 4.78
CA LYS A 103 21.94 16.08 4.68
C LYS A 103 22.39 16.42 3.26
N SER A 104 21.85 15.71 2.26
CA SER A 104 22.14 15.96 0.85
C SER A 104 21.39 17.15 0.26
N LYS A 105 20.50 17.78 1.04
CA LYS A 105 19.59 18.86 0.61
C LYS A 105 18.62 18.45 -0.50
N ALA A 106 18.37 17.16 -0.68
CA ALA A 106 17.35 16.65 -1.59
C ALA A 106 15.93 16.96 -1.10
N ILE A 107 15.76 17.16 0.22
CA ILE A 107 14.53 17.67 0.83
C ILE A 107 14.84 18.80 1.81
N THR A 108 13.83 19.64 2.07
CA THR A 108 13.91 20.69 3.10
C THR A 108 13.79 20.09 4.50
N LYS A 109 14.22 20.86 5.50
CA LYS A 109 14.03 20.51 6.92
C LYS A 109 12.56 20.33 7.29
N GLU A 110 11.66 21.11 6.69
CA GLU A 110 10.21 20.99 6.90
C GLU A 110 9.67 19.65 6.41
N VAL A 111 10.00 19.26 5.18
CA VAL A 111 9.63 17.96 4.61
C VAL A 111 10.19 16.82 5.46
N ALA A 112 11.45 16.92 5.89
CA ALA A 112 12.06 15.92 6.78
C ALA A 112 11.34 15.80 8.13
N LEU A 113 10.92 16.93 8.73
CA LEU A 113 10.15 16.95 9.97
C LEU A 113 8.78 16.29 9.78
N ASP A 114 8.12 16.53 8.65
CA ASP A 114 6.84 15.90 8.35
C ASP A 114 6.97 14.39 8.15
N MET A 115 7.96 13.92 7.39
CA MET A 115 8.23 12.47 7.25
C MET A 115 8.49 11.81 8.62
N LYS A 116 9.28 12.47 9.49
CA LYS A 116 9.54 12.00 10.86
C LYS A 116 8.26 11.93 11.70
N LYS A 117 7.35 12.90 11.55
CA LYS A 117 6.04 12.88 12.25
C LYS A 117 5.18 11.71 11.79
N GLU A 118 5.09 11.45 10.48
CA GLU A 118 4.31 10.33 9.95
C GLU A 118 4.85 8.99 10.47
N TYR A 119 6.17 8.80 10.43
CA TYR A 119 6.82 7.58 10.94
C TYR A 119 6.58 7.37 12.45
N LYS A 120 6.73 8.43 13.24
CA LYS A 120 6.49 8.39 14.70
C LYS A 120 5.01 8.20 15.06
N PHE A 121 4.08 8.69 14.23
CA PHE A 121 2.66 8.47 14.47
C PHE A 121 2.32 6.98 14.41
N LEU A 122 2.83 6.25 13.41
CA LEU A 122 2.59 4.82 13.26
C LEU A 122 3.17 4.00 14.43
N ASP A 123 4.26 4.46 15.05
CA ASP A 123 4.84 3.83 16.25
C ASP A 123 3.87 3.85 17.43
N LYS A 124 3.15 4.97 17.63
CA LYS A 124 2.17 5.10 18.72
C LYS A 124 0.97 4.18 18.57
N LEU A 125 0.67 3.73 17.35
CA LEU A 125 -0.48 2.86 17.11
C LEU A 125 -0.27 1.47 17.73
N TRP A 126 0.97 1.04 17.97
CA TRP A 126 1.28 -0.26 18.60
C TRP A 126 0.79 -0.34 20.05
N ASP A 127 0.76 0.78 20.77
CA ASP A 127 0.48 0.85 22.21
C ASP A 127 -1.02 0.95 22.56
N ILE A 128 -1.90 1.05 21.55
CA ILE A 128 -3.36 1.17 21.73
C ILE A 128 -4.09 -0.09 21.22
N SER A 129 -5.37 -0.27 21.59
CA SER A 129 -6.15 -1.44 21.14
C SER A 129 -6.33 -1.48 19.61
N ALA A 130 -6.57 -2.67 19.06
CA ALA A 130 -6.72 -2.88 17.62
C ALA A 130 -7.81 -1.97 17.00
N ASP A 131 -8.99 -1.88 17.64
CA ASP A 131 -10.09 -1.06 17.15
C ASP A 131 -9.74 0.43 17.14
N LYS A 132 -9.07 0.92 18.19
CA LYS A 132 -8.59 2.31 18.25
C LYS A 132 -7.50 2.56 17.22
N ALA A 133 -6.60 1.61 17.03
CA ALA A 133 -5.53 1.69 16.04
C ALA A 133 -6.08 1.80 14.62
N GLU A 134 -7.15 1.06 14.28
CA GLU A 134 -7.79 1.17 12.97
C GLU A 134 -8.42 2.56 12.77
N ILE A 135 -9.14 3.08 13.77
CA ILE A 135 -9.75 4.42 13.70
C ILE A 135 -8.67 5.50 13.48
N GLU A 136 -7.59 5.46 14.25
CA GLU A 136 -6.50 6.42 14.14
C GLU A 136 -5.72 6.25 12.83
N LEU A 137 -5.54 5.02 12.34
CA LEU A 137 -4.91 4.77 11.04
C LEU A 137 -5.75 5.36 9.89
N ARG A 138 -7.08 5.25 9.95
CA ARG A 138 -7.97 5.87 8.94
C ARG A 138 -7.88 7.40 8.96
N LYS A 139 -7.69 8.01 10.12
CA LYS A 139 -7.41 9.46 10.23
C LYS A 139 -6.06 9.82 9.64
N PHE A 140 -5.02 9.06 9.99
CA PHE A 140 -3.68 9.20 9.42
C PHE A 140 -3.69 9.18 7.91
N VAL A 141 -4.35 8.19 7.29
CA VAL A 141 -4.42 8.07 5.82
C VAL A 141 -5.03 9.31 5.17
N ARG A 142 -6.04 9.92 5.78
CA ARG A 142 -6.66 11.16 5.26
C ARG A 142 -5.68 12.33 5.29
N GLU A 143 -4.97 12.52 6.39
CA GLU A 143 -4.00 13.62 6.53
C GLU A 143 -2.74 13.36 5.70
N PHE A 144 -2.30 12.11 5.61
CA PHE A 144 -1.23 11.66 4.74
C PHE A 144 -1.53 12.03 3.28
N ASN A 145 -2.71 11.68 2.76
CA ASN A 145 -3.07 11.97 1.37
C ASN A 145 -3.17 13.46 1.08
N LYS A 146 -3.60 14.29 2.04
CA LYS A 146 -3.61 15.76 1.86
C LYS A 146 -2.20 16.31 1.77
N LYS A 147 -1.30 15.83 2.63
CA LYS A 147 0.09 16.29 2.71
C LYS A 147 0.92 15.86 1.50
N TRP A 148 0.75 14.60 1.09
CA TRP A 148 1.53 13.98 0.02
C TRP A 148 0.79 13.91 -1.32
N MET A 149 -0.27 14.74 -1.48
CA MET A 149 -0.97 14.91 -2.75
C MET A 149 -0.03 15.31 -3.89
N GLY A 150 1.06 16.00 -3.54
CA GLY A 150 2.15 16.33 -4.46
C GLY A 150 1.71 17.17 -5.64
N ASP A 151 2.25 16.87 -6.82
CA ASP A 151 1.97 17.54 -8.09
C ASP A 151 2.01 16.56 -9.27
N ASN A 152 2.08 17.07 -10.50
CA ASN A 152 2.17 16.24 -11.69
C ASN A 152 3.54 15.54 -11.89
N LYS A 153 4.49 15.71 -10.97
CA LYS A 153 5.81 15.05 -10.99
C LYS A 153 5.92 13.96 -9.93
N GLU A 154 5.19 14.05 -8.83
CA GLU A 154 5.14 12.99 -7.81
C GLU A 154 3.93 13.14 -6.91
N PHE A 155 3.43 12.01 -6.39
CA PHE A 155 2.45 11.98 -5.32
C PHE A 155 2.50 10.63 -4.59
N LEU A 156 2.02 10.61 -3.35
CA LEU A 156 1.83 9.40 -2.55
C LEU A 156 0.37 9.29 -2.14
N TYR A 157 -0.15 8.07 -2.15
CA TYR A 157 -1.56 7.83 -1.81
C TYR A 157 -1.73 6.51 -1.06
N ILE A 158 -2.64 6.53 -0.09
CA ILE A 158 -3.13 5.34 0.61
C ILE A 158 -4.66 5.40 0.67
N LYS A 159 -5.33 4.28 0.47
CA LYS A 159 -6.76 4.12 0.75
C LYS A 159 -7.00 2.81 1.47
N LEU A 160 -7.91 2.82 2.44
CA LEU A 160 -8.29 1.65 3.22
C LEU A 160 -9.76 1.34 3.02
N PHE A 161 -10.09 0.06 2.90
CA PHE A 161 -11.45 -0.43 2.74
C PHE A 161 -11.78 -1.44 3.84
N LYS A 162 -13.05 -1.55 4.17
CA LYS A 162 -13.56 -2.51 5.17
C LYS A 162 -13.87 -3.86 4.55
N THR A 163 -14.27 -3.89 3.28
CA THR A 163 -14.77 -5.11 2.64
C THR A 163 -14.15 -5.31 1.26
N PRO A 164 -14.15 -6.55 0.73
CA PRO A 164 -13.76 -6.79 -0.66
C PRO A 164 -14.67 -6.06 -1.65
N GLU A 165 -15.96 -5.88 -1.31
CA GLU A 165 -16.92 -5.13 -2.12
C GLU A 165 -16.54 -3.66 -2.26
N GLU A 166 -16.22 -2.97 -1.15
CA GLU A 166 -15.76 -1.57 -1.19
C GLU A 166 -14.50 -1.40 -2.03
N LEU A 167 -13.55 -2.33 -1.95
CA LEU A 167 -12.35 -2.32 -2.78
C LEU A 167 -12.71 -2.55 -4.25
N GLY A 168 -13.53 -3.57 -4.54
CA GLY A 168 -13.92 -3.94 -5.89
C GLY A 168 -14.66 -2.83 -6.62
N ASP A 169 -15.57 -2.14 -5.93
CA ASP A 169 -16.28 -0.96 -6.44
C ASP A 169 -15.31 0.20 -6.70
N PHE A 170 -14.30 0.37 -5.84
CA PHE A 170 -13.29 1.40 -6.04
C PHE A 170 -12.38 1.10 -7.24
N VAL A 171 -12.01 -0.17 -7.48
CA VAL A 171 -11.27 -0.58 -8.69
C VAL A 171 -12.06 -0.18 -9.95
N VAL A 172 -13.36 -0.49 -9.99
CA VAL A 172 -14.21 -0.18 -11.15
C VAL A 172 -14.36 1.32 -11.33
N SER A 173 -14.80 2.03 -10.29
CA SER A 173 -15.04 3.46 -10.37
C SER A 173 -13.79 4.27 -10.69
N SER A 174 -12.61 3.89 -10.18
CA SER A 174 -11.36 4.58 -10.51
C SER A 174 -10.87 4.29 -11.92
N ALA A 175 -10.97 3.04 -12.39
CA ALA A 175 -10.50 2.68 -13.73
C ALA A 175 -11.38 3.25 -14.85
N LEU A 176 -12.69 3.37 -14.63
CA LEU A 176 -13.63 3.94 -15.61
C LEU A 176 -13.47 5.46 -15.81
N LEU A 177 -12.68 6.15 -14.97
CA LEU A 177 -12.34 7.56 -15.21
C LEU A 177 -11.41 7.74 -16.41
N THR A 178 -10.64 6.71 -16.75
CA THR A 178 -9.58 6.79 -17.77
C THR A 178 -9.66 5.68 -18.82
N ASN A 179 -10.45 4.64 -18.59
CA ASN A 179 -10.58 3.49 -19.47
C ASN A 179 -12.05 3.20 -19.79
N THR A 180 -12.28 2.52 -20.91
CA THR A 180 -13.57 1.93 -21.24
C THR A 180 -13.86 0.70 -20.35
N GLN A 181 -15.13 0.30 -20.29
CA GLN A 181 -15.51 -0.93 -19.61
C GLN A 181 -14.81 -2.16 -20.22
N GLU A 182 -14.67 -2.22 -21.54
CA GLU A 182 -14.03 -3.35 -22.22
C GLU A 182 -12.55 -3.49 -21.84
N GLU A 183 -11.81 -2.38 -21.82
CA GLU A 183 -10.40 -2.38 -21.38
C GLU A 183 -10.25 -2.84 -19.93
N LEU A 184 -11.16 -2.41 -19.05
CA LEU A 184 -11.17 -2.83 -17.65
C LEU A 184 -11.50 -4.33 -17.50
N GLU A 185 -12.52 -4.83 -18.19
CA GLU A 185 -12.88 -6.24 -18.18
C GLU A 185 -11.73 -7.12 -18.70
N ASN A 186 -11.04 -6.68 -19.75
CA ASN A 186 -9.84 -7.32 -20.28
C ASN A 186 -8.70 -7.33 -19.25
N ARG A 187 -8.48 -6.24 -18.54
CA ARG A 187 -7.47 -6.14 -17.47
C ARG A 187 -7.79 -7.08 -16.31
N ILE A 188 -9.02 -7.05 -15.79
CA ILE A 188 -9.48 -7.91 -14.69
C ILE A 188 -9.53 -9.38 -15.12
N GLY A 189 -9.79 -9.65 -16.39
CA GLY A 189 -9.95 -10.98 -16.97
C GLY A 189 -11.35 -11.57 -16.78
N MET A 190 -12.36 -10.73 -16.46
CA MET A 190 -13.76 -11.14 -16.35
C MET A 190 -14.70 -9.94 -16.51
N LYS A 191 -15.97 -10.21 -16.81
CA LYS A 191 -17.03 -9.21 -16.86
C LYS A 191 -17.22 -8.49 -15.52
N LEU A 192 -17.61 -7.22 -15.54
CA LEU A 192 -17.80 -6.42 -14.32
C LEU A 192 -18.87 -7.00 -13.38
N GLU A 193 -19.93 -7.59 -13.93
CA GLU A 193 -20.96 -8.27 -13.13
C GLU A 193 -20.39 -9.48 -12.37
N THR A 194 -19.53 -10.26 -13.03
CA THR A 194 -18.83 -11.38 -12.40
C THR A 194 -17.87 -10.90 -11.33
N TRP A 195 -17.12 -9.82 -11.60
CA TRP A 195 -16.23 -9.19 -10.63
C TRP A 195 -16.98 -8.73 -9.38
N LYS A 196 -18.11 -8.05 -9.56
CA LYS A 196 -18.98 -7.63 -8.46
C LYS A 196 -19.44 -8.83 -7.62
N ASN A 197 -19.90 -9.89 -8.27
CA ASN A 197 -20.30 -11.11 -7.59
C ASN A 197 -19.14 -11.77 -6.82
N VAL A 198 -17.93 -11.75 -7.39
CA VAL A 198 -16.70 -12.22 -6.72
C VAL A 198 -16.44 -11.44 -5.44
N CYS A 199 -16.46 -10.11 -5.51
CA CYS A 199 -16.18 -9.25 -4.35
C CYS A 199 -17.20 -9.44 -3.22
N GLN A 200 -18.50 -9.52 -3.56
CA GLN A 200 -19.58 -9.73 -2.59
C GLN A 200 -19.48 -11.08 -1.86
N ASN A 201 -18.92 -12.10 -2.51
CA ASN A 201 -18.86 -13.46 -1.98
C ASN A 201 -17.45 -13.91 -1.59
N ALA A 202 -16.45 -13.01 -1.63
CA ALA A 202 -15.06 -13.37 -1.39
C ALA A 202 -14.79 -13.92 0.02
N LEU A 203 -15.62 -13.55 1.00
CA LEU A 203 -15.50 -14.01 2.39
C LEU A 203 -16.30 -15.28 2.69
N SER A 204 -17.40 -15.51 1.97
CA SER A 204 -18.34 -16.61 2.22
C SER A 204 -18.10 -17.82 1.31
N ASN A 205 -17.41 -17.64 0.19
CA ASN A 205 -17.13 -18.68 -0.80
C ASN A 205 -15.63 -18.75 -1.09
N SER A 206 -15.00 -19.87 -0.74
CA SER A 206 -13.55 -20.07 -0.89
C SER A 206 -13.09 -19.90 -2.33
N THR A 207 -13.80 -20.45 -3.31
CA THR A 207 -13.50 -20.29 -4.73
C THR A 207 -13.55 -18.82 -5.16
N LYS A 208 -14.55 -18.06 -4.70
CA LYS A 208 -14.64 -16.61 -4.99
C LYS A 208 -13.53 -15.82 -4.28
N GLY A 209 -13.18 -16.19 -3.05
CA GLY A 209 -12.05 -15.60 -2.32
C GLY A 209 -10.71 -15.85 -3.00
N GLU A 210 -10.51 -17.04 -3.56
CA GLU A 210 -9.34 -17.38 -4.38
C GLU A 210 -9.30 -16.54 -5.67
N VAL A 211 -10.41 -16.43 -6.40
CA VAL A 211 -10.50 -15.58 -7.60
C VAL A 211 -10.22 -14.11 -7.26
N PHE A 212 -10.82 -13.58 -6.19
CA PHE A 212 -10.60 -12.21 -5.74
C PHE A 212 -9.11 -11.96 -5.45
N ARG A 213 -8.48 -12.85 -4.67
CA ARG A 213 -7.05 -12.79 -4.36
C ARG A 213 -6.20 -12.80 -5.63
N ASP A 214 -6.45 -13.74 -6.52
CA ASP A 214 -5.67 -13.90 -7.75
C ASP A 214 -5.79 -12.69 -8.69
N THR A 215 -6.98 -12.08 -8.78
CA THR A 215 -7.18 -10.83 -9.53
C THR A 215 -6.34 -9.70 -8.96
N LEU A 216 -6.35 -9.48 -7.63
CA LEU A 216 -5.51 -8.44 -7.01
C LEU A 216 -4.02 -8.70 -7.28
N LEU A 217 -3.57 -9.94 -7.08
CA LEU A 217 -2.17 -10.32 -7.19
C LEU A 217 -1.61 -10.22 -8.62
N LYS A 218 -2.39 -10.66 -9.62
CA LYS A 218 -1.87 -10.94 -10.97
C LYS A 218 -2.37 -9.97 -12.03
N ARG A 219 -3.45 -9.23 -11.77
CA ARG A 219 -4.18 -8.46 -12.80
C ARG A 219 -4.26 -6.97 -12.53
N LEU A 220 -4.30 -6.57 -11.26
CA LEU A 220 -4.53 -5.17 -10.87
C LEU A 220 -3.26 -4.47 -10.39
N SER A 221 -2.40 -5.18 -9.68
CA SER A 221 -1.14 -4.60 -9.19
C SER A 221 -0.15 -4.43 -10.34
N GLU A 222 0.30 -3.20 -10.53
CA GLU A 222 1.17 -2.77 -11.63
C GLU A 222 2.31 -1.95 -11.06
N VAL A 223 3.54 -2.27 -11.47
CA VAL A 223 4.71 -1.40 -11.29
C VAL A 223 5.15 -1.05 -12.71
N ILE A 224 4.81 0.17 -13.15
CA ILE A 224 5.07 0.69 -14.50
C ILE A 224 6.14 1.77 -14.41
#